data_AF-A0A9D4M613-F1
#
_entry.id   AF-A0A9D4M613-F1
#
_cell.length_a   1.000
_cell.length_b   1.000
_cell.length_c   1.000
_cell.angle_alpha   90.00
_cell.angle_beta   90.00
_cell.angle_gamma   90.00
#
_symmetry.space_group_name_H-M   'P 1'
#
loop_
_entity.id
_entity.type
_entity.pdbx_description
1 polymer ?
#
loop_
_entity_poly.entity_id
_entity_poly.type
_entity_poly.pdbx_seq_one_letter_code
_entity_poly.pdbx_strand_id
1 'polypeptide(L)'
;MLNISASVKSTRSEKEPVVHSSVKQQDTQAPQEPKGPSRHMQYTSHLPLPQDELSSHECNQRLVVLFGVGKARDAARHIVKKVSREILRLFSRKNCIDVSSGDLGKNKKKRDKYEPSSVSLAANLEVLFSKFHKLSYYDQHMVMWQCTNAVSEQIASFTGGNCTYLPQVEYISYLFDLMEHYVDVNNLLESSVQVSKSSYCGRMEILL
;
A
#
# COMPACT_ATOMS: atom_id res chain seq x y z
N MET A 1 -14.81 31.45 19.05
CA MET A 1 -14.99 30.27 19.95
C MET A 1 -16.47 29.95 19.99
N LEU A 2 -16.90 28.85 19.36
CA LEU A 2 -18.31 28.42 19.39
C LEU A 2 -18.34 27.03 20.02
N ASN A 3 -18.67 27.03 21.32
CA ASN A 3 -19.03 25.84 22.08
C ASN A 3 -20.47 25.48 21.77
N ILE A 4 -20.72 24.27 21.27
CA ILE A 4 -22.04 23.67 21.27
C ILE A 4 -21.92 22.34 22.02
N SER A 5 -22.31 22.38 23.29
CA SER A 5 -22.55 21.20 24.11
C SER A 5 -24.05 20.89 24.04
N ALA A 6 -24.42 19.73 23.49
CA ALA A 6 -25.78 19.20 23.60
C ALA A 6 -25.73 17.87 24.34
N SER A 7 -26.04 17.94 25.64
CA SER A 7 -26.38 16.83 26.51
C SER A 7 -27.90 16.72 26.54
N VAL A 8 -28.46 15.55 26.28
CA VAL A 8 -29.87 15.28 26.58
C VAL A 8 -29.97 13.92 27.24
N LYS A 9 -30.52 13.92 28.47
CA LYS A 9 -30.80 12.73 29.29
C LYS A 9 -32.21 12.88 29.84
N SER A 10 -32.95 11.76 29.89
CA SER A 10 -34.25 11.53 30.59
C SER A 10 -35.48 12.12 29.87
N THR A 11 -36.67 11.50 29.83
CA THR A 11 -37.45 10.90 30.92
C THR A 11 -38.46 9.82 30.48
N ARG A 12 -38.89 9.03 31.47
CA ARG A 12 -39.89 7.93 31.51
C ARG A 12 -41.26 8.42 32.01
N SER A 13 -42.38 7.92 31.46
CA SER A 13 -43.71 7.62 32.08
C SER A 13 -44.68 7.20 30.94
N GLU A 14 -45.73 6.37 31.02
CA GLU A 14 -46.53 5.75 32.08
C GLU A 14 -47.40 4.59 31.46
N LYS A 15 -48.11 3.81 32.28
CA LYS A 15 -48.76 2.51 31.97
C LYS A 15 -50.29 2.56 31.68
N GLU A 16 -50.72 1.74 30.69
CA GLU A 16 -51.92 0.86 30.58
C GLU A 16 -53.38 1.41 30.46
N PRO A 17 -54.37 0.68 29.83
CA PRO A 17 -54.61 -0.77 29.95
C PRO A 17 -55.02 -1.64 28.73
N VAL A 18 -54.64 -2.93 28.86
CA VAL A 18 -55.26 -4.23 28.51
C VAL A 18 -56.35 -4.32 27.42
N VAL A 19 -56.02 -5.03 26.33
CA VAL A 19 -56.96 -5.90 25.59
C VAL A 19 -56.28 -7.26 25.39
N HIS A 20 -56.89 -8.31 25.95
CA HIS A 20 -56.45 -9.69 25.80
C HIS A 20 -56.66 -10.18 24.36
N SER A 21 -55.59 -10.61 23.72
CA SER A 21 -55.67 -11.55 22.59
C SER A 21 -54.52 -12.54 22.68
N SER A 22 -54.89 -13.78 23.01
CA SER A 22 -54.01 -14.93 23.13
C SER A 22 -53.37 -15.26 21.79
N VAL A 23 -52.06 -15.01 21.65
CA VAL A 23 -51.27 -15.53 20.52
C VAL A 23 -50.09 -16.33 21.08
N LYS A 24 -49.99 -17.56 20.57
CA LYS A 24 -49.05 -18.62 20.96
C LYS A 24 -47.59 -18.15 20.88
N GLN A 25 -46.79 -18.65 21.81
CA GLN A 25 -45.32 -18.59 21.84
C GLN A 25 -44.75 -18.90 20.44
N GLN A 26 -44.06 -17.92 19.87
CA GLN A 26 -43.01 -18.13 18.88
C GLN A 26 -41.71 -17.67 19.52
N ASP A 27 -40.77 -18.61 19.68
CA ASP A 27 -39.39 -18.34 20.06
C ASP A 27 -38.86 -17.18 19.22
N THR A 28 -38.66 -16.03 19.87
CA THR A 28 -38.00 -14.89 19.24
C THR A 28 -36.52 -15.20 19.24
N GLN A 29 -36.06 -15.92 18.22
CA GLN A 29 -34.62 -16.01 17.94
C GLN A 29 -34.10 -14.59 17.76
N ALA A 30 -33.25 -14.15 18.69
CA ALA A 30 -32.50 -12.91 18.56
C ALA A 30 -31.84 -12.88 17.16
N PRO A 31 -31.84 -11.73 16.47
CA PRO A 31 -31.19 -11.61 15.17
C PRO A 31 -29.77 -12.16 15.28
N GLN A 32 -29.49 -13.26 14.57
CA GLN A 32 -28.15 -13.81 14.52
C GLN A 32 -27.25 -12.72 13.96
N GLU A 33 -26.39 -12.13 14.80
CA GLU A 33 -25.40 -11.18 14.32
C GLU A 33 -24.58 -11.87 13.22
N PRO A 34 -24.37 -11.20 12.07
CA PRO A 34 -23.63 -11.81 10.98
C PRO A 34 -22.23 -12.18 11.50
N LYS A 35 -21.90 -13.47 11.37
CA LYS A 35 -20.58 -14.04 11.72
C LYS A 35 -19.55 -13.56 10.71
N GLY A 36 -19.17 -12.29 10.79
CA GLY A 36 -18.21 -11.68 9.86
C GLY A 36 -18.07 -10.17 10.06
N PRO A 37 -17.03 -9.57 9.48
CA PRO A 37 -16.89 -8.12 9.48
C PRO A 37 -18.13 -7.46 8.86
N SER A 38 -18.53 -6.31 9.39
CA SER A 38 -19.68 -5.58 8.86
C SER A 38 -19.47 -5.20 7.39
N ARG A 39 -20.55 -5.03 6.60
CA ARG A 39 -20.44 -4.56 5.20
C ARG A 39 -19.65 -3.26 5.08
N HIS A 40 -19.82 -2.34 6.03
CA HIS A 40 -19.07 -1.08 6.08
C HIS A 40 -17.57 -1.32 6.25
N MET A 41 -17.18 -2.28 7.09
CA MET A 41 -15.77 -2.66 7.24
C MET A 41 -15.20 -3.25 5.94
N GLN A 42 -15.94 -4.13 5.27
CA GLN A 42 -15.54 -4.71 3.99
C GLN A 42 -15.35 -3.62 2.92
N TYR A 43 -16.30 -2.69 2.77
CA TYR A 43 -16.13 -1.59 1.83
C TYR A 43 -14.97 -0.68 2.20
N THR A 44 -14.78 -0.39 3.48
CA THR A 44 -13.71 0.50 3.93
C THR A 44 -12.32 -0.11 3.67
N SER A 45 -12.16 -1.44 3.73
CA SER A 45 -10.88 -2.10 3.45
C SER A 45 -10.54 -2.24 1.96
N HIS A 46 -11.54 -2.15 1.07
CA HIS A 46 -11.38 -2.42 -0.36
C HIS A 46 -11.62 -1.22 -1.28
N LEU A 47 -12.34 -0.19 -0.84
CA LEU A 47 -12.65 0.94 -1.70
C LEU A 47 -11.37 1.73 -2.02
N PRO A 48 -10.98 1.92 -3.29
CA PRO A 48 -9.87 2.81 -3.62
C PRO A 48 -10.20 4.25 -3.20
N LEU A 49 -9.21 4.96 -2.66
CA LEU A 49 -9.28 6.41 -2.48
C LEU A 49 -8.19 7.05 -3.35
N PRO A 50 -8.41 8.27 -3.86
CA PRO A 50 -7.36 9.07 -4.49
C PRO A 50 -6.14 9.18 -3.56
N GLN A 51 -4.93 9.19 -4.13
CA GLN A 51 -3.67 9.31 -3.37
C GLN A 51 -3.11 10.75 -3.39
N ASP A 52 -3.99 11.74 -3.49
CA ASP A 52 -3.65 13.15 -3.45
C ASP A 52 -3.75 13.75 -2.04
N GLU A 53 -3.12 14.90 -1.81
CA GLU A 53 -3.16 15.59 -0.50
C GLU A 53 -4.59 15.92 -0.03
N LEU A 54 -5.52 16.05 -0.99
CA LEU A 54 -6.93 16.32 -0.75
C LEU A 54 -7.67 15.15 -0.08
N SER A 55 -7.20 13.91 -0.27
CA SER A 55 -7.82 12.72 0.32
C SER A 55 -7.36 12.41 1.75
N SER A 56 -6.45 13.20 2.32
CA SER A 56 -5.87 12.96 3.66
C SER A 56 -6.92 12.82 4.76
N HIS A 57 -8.01 13.59 4.68
CA HIS A 57 -9.15 13.49 5.58
C HIS A 57 -9.86 12.12 5.44
N GLU A 58 -10.16 11.70 4.22
CA GLU A 58 -10.80 10.40 3.93
C GLU A 58 -9.93 9.22 4.34
N CYS A 59 -8.61 9.33 4.14
CA CYS A 59 -7.63 8.35 4.60
C CYS A 59 -7.65 8.22 6.14
N ASN A 60 -7.77 9.35 6.85
CA ASN A 60 -7.89 9.36 8.30
C ASN A 60 -9.21 8.74 8.76
N GLN A 61 -10.33 9.07 8.11
CA GLN A 61 -11.64 8.49 8.40
C GLN A 61 -11.64 6.97 8.23
N ARG A 62 -11.06 6.46 7.12
CA ARG A 62 -10.85 5.03 6.90
C ARG A 62 -10.16 4.35 8.07
N LEU A 63 -9.08 4.93 8.56
CA LEU A 63 -8.32 4.36 9.67
C LEU A 63 -9.12 4.35 10.98
N VAL A 64 -9.93 5.37 11.23
CA VAL A 64 -10.83 5.41 12.40
C VAL A 64 -11.92 4.35 12.28
N VAL A 65 -12.48 4.14 11.09
CA VAL A 65 -13.51 3.11 10.86
C VAL A 65 -12.94 1.70 11.01
N LEU A 66 -11.75 1.44 10.47
CA LEU A 66 -11.14 0.11 10.49
C LEU A 66 -10.53 -0.27 11.85
N PHE A 67 -9.94 0.70 12.55
CA PHE A 67 -9.12 0.43 13.74
C PHE A 67 -9.51 1.24 14.98
N GLY A 68 -10.55 2.07 14.89
CA GLY A 68 -10.93 2.99 15.95
C GLY A 68 -9.88 4.06 16.21
N VAL A 69 -9.85 4.55 17.46
CA VAL A 69 -8.85 5.50 17.94
C VAL A 69 -7.88 4.82 18.91
N GLY A 70 -6.60 5.18 18.86
CA GLY A 70 -5.57 4.67 19.77
C GLY A 70 -4.65 3.62 19.17
N LYS A 71 -4.16 2.69 20.00
CA LYS A 71 -3.00 1.83 19.70
C LYS A 71 -3.15 0.95 18.45
N ALA A 72 -4.33 0.40 18.21
CA ALA A 72 -4.57 -0.47 17.04
C ALA A 72 -4.38 0.30 15.72
N ARG A 73 -4.91 1.52 15.66
CA ARG A 73 -4.75 2.43 14.52
C ARG A 73 -3.28 2.79 14.27
N ASP A 74 -2.55 3.09 15.34
CA ASP A 74 -1.15 3.48 15.23
C ASP A 74 -0.27 2.27 14.81
N ALA A 75 -0.59 1.07 15.28
CA ALA A 75 0.03 -0.17 14.84
C ALA A 75 -0.22 -0.43 13.34
N ALA A 76 -1.46 -0.25 12.86
CA ALA A 76 -1.78 -0.40 11.45
C ALA A 76 -0.98 0.57 10.57
N ARG A 77 -0.94 1.87 10.93
CA ARG A 77 -0.09 2.86 10.23
C ARG A 77 1.38 2.47 10.23
N HIS A 78 1.88 1.96 11.37
CA HIS A 78 3.27 1.56 11.48
C HIS A 78 3.61 0.39 10.56
N ILE A 79 2.71 -0.60 10.44
CA ILE A 79 2.86 -1.75 9.54
C ILE A 79 2.95 -1.27 8.08
N VAL A 80 2.01 -0.44 7.62
CA VAL A 80 2.00 0.10 6.26
C VAL A 80 3.28 0.88 5.96
N LYS A 81 3.69 1.79 6.86
CA LYS A 81 4.94 2.54 6.74
C LYS A 81 6.17 1.63 6.74
N LYS A 82 6.17 0.55 7.52
CA LYS A 82 7.28 -0.39 7.58
C LYS A 82 7.42 -1.14 6.25
N VAL A 83 6.32 -1.64 5.69
CA VAL A 83 6.31 -2.34 4.40
C VAL A 83 6.74 -1.40 3.27
N SER A 84 6.15 -0.20 3.18
CA SER A 84 6.56 0.83 2.20
C SER A 84 8.07 1.09 2.25
N ARG A 85 8.64 1.33 3.45
CA ARG A 85 10.08 1.54 3.60
C ARG A 85 10.92 0.32 3.23
N GLU A 86 10.46 -0.90 3.50
CA GLU A 86 11.19 -2.12 3.11
C GLU A 86 11.25 -2.28 1.59
N ILE A 87 10.15 -1.98 0.88
CA ILE A 87 10.13 -2.00 -0.60
C ILE A 87 10.97 -0.87 -1.18
N LEU A 88 10.81 0.37 -0.70
CA LEU A 88 11.60 1.53 -1.17
C LEU A 88 13.11 1.33 -0.99
N ARG A 89 13.55 0.58 0.04
CA ARG A 89 14.97 0.28 0.25
C ARG A 89 15.58 -0.58 -0.86
N LEU A 90 14.78 -1.36 -1.59
CA LEU A 90 15.26 -2.12 -2.75
C LEU A 90 15.85 -1.18 -3.81
N PHE A 91 15.33 0.05 -3.91
CA PHE A 91 15.76 1.09 -4.85
C PHE A 91 16.76 2.08 -4.23
N SER A 92 17.34 1.74 -3.07
CA SER A 92 18.39 2.56 -2.48
C SER A 92 19.66 2.51 -3.33
N ARG A 93 20.45 3.60 -3.30
CA ARG A 93 21.68 3.75 -4.10
C ARG A 93 22.66 2.56 -4.04
N LYS A 94 22.68 1.82 -2.92
CA LYS A 94 23.54 0.63 -2.69
C LYS A 94 23.14 -0.58 -3.56
N ASN A 95 21.86 -0.62 -3.89
CA ASN A 95 21.19 -1.66 -4.65
C ASN A 95 20.95 -1.25 -6.11
N CYS A 96 21.42 -0.06 -6.50
CA CYS A 96 21.39 0.43 -7.88
C CYS A 96 22.74 0.17 -8.57
N ILE A 97 22.71 0.14 -9.90
CA ILE A 97 23.87 0.01 -10.78
C ILE A 97 24.42 1.41 -11.06
N ASP A 98 25.73 1.62 -10.87
CA ASP A 98 26.42 2.87 -11.25
C ASP A 98 26.88 2.80 -12.71
N VAL A 99 26.22 3.55 -13.58
CA VAL A 99 26.46 3.55 -15.02
C VAL A 99 27.69 4.37 -15.41
N SER A 100 28.11 5.35 -14.58
CA SER A 100 29.28 6.18 -14.89
C SER A 100 30.61 5.44 -14.73
N SER A 101 30.61 4.38 -13.93
CA SER A 101 31.81 3.56 -13.69
C SER A 101 32.16 2.63 -14.86
N GLY A 102 31.39 2.64 -15.96
CA GLY A 102 31.67 1.85 -17.17
C GLY A 102 31.53 0.33 -17.00
N ASP A 103 31.12 -0.14 -15.82
CA ASP A 103 31.05 -1.56 -15.49
C ASP A 103 29.62 -2.10 -15.63
N LEU A 104 29.12 -2.12 -16.87
CA LEU A 104 27.82 -2.70 -17.23
C LEU A 104 27.80 -4.24 -17.17
N GLY A 105 28.66 -4.90 -16.36
CA GLY A 105 28.53 -6.35 -16.20
C GLY A 105 29.67 -7.15 -15.58
N LYS A 106 30.70 -6.58 -14.95
CA LYS A 106 31.86 -7.34 -14.43
C LYS A 106 32.06 -7.27 -12.92
N ASN A 107 31.01 -7.01 -12.13
CA ASN A 107 31.10 -7.15 -10.67
C ASN A 107 30.85 -8.57 -10.11
N LYS A 108 31.10 -9.62 -10.90
CA LYS A 108 31.08 -11.01 -10.38
C LYS A 108 32.35 -11.40 -9.59
N LYS A 109 33.36 -10.54 -9.51
CA LYS A 109 34.63 -10.86 -8.80
C LYS A 109 35.21 -9.65 -8.06
N LYS A 110 34.49 -9.09 -7.08
CA LYS A 110 35.03 -8.35 -5.91
C LYS A 110 33.96 -7.79 -4.95
N ARG A 111 32.82 -8.47 -4.80
CA ARG A 111 31.85 -8.16 -3.72
C ARG A 111 31.98 -9.22 -2.62
N ASP A 112 33.09 -9.14 -1.89
CA ASP A 112 33.34 -10.02 -0.76
C ASP A 112 32.32 -9.77 0.38
N LYS A 113 31.72 -10.88 0.83
CA LYS A 113 31.19 -11.17 2.17
C LYS A 113 29.75 -10.81 2.58
N TYR A 114 28.92 -10.14 1.78
CA TYR A 114 27.53 -9.84 2.22
C TYR A 114 26.46 -9.77 1.12
N GLU A 115 26.71 -10.32 -0.07
CA GLU A 115 25.65 -10.51 -1.06
C GLU A 115 24.83 -11.76 -0.69
N PRO A 116 23.52 -11.63 -0.40
CA PRO A 116 22.67 -12.80 -0.25
C PRO A 116 22.73 -13.61 -1.55
N SER A 117 22.94 -14.93 -1.45
CA SER A 117 22.85 -15.80 -2.62
C SER A 117 21.54 -15.52 -3.39
N SER A 118 21.48 -15.78 -4.70
CA SER A 118 20.24 -15.58 -5.48
C SER A 118 19.02 -16.25 -4.84
N VAL A 119 19.23 -17.40 -4.19
CA VAL A 119 18.22 -18.11 -3.38
C VAL A 119 17.81 -17.31 -2.13
N SER A 120 18.78 -16.73 -1.42
CA SER A 120 18.51 -15.88 -0.26
C SER A 120 17.82 -14.56 -0.67
N LEU A 121 18.14 -13.99 -1.82
CA LEU A 121 17.46 -12.81 -2.34
C LEU A 121 15.98 -13.12 -2.66
N ALA A 122 15.72 -14.20 -3.41
CA ALA A 122 14.36 -14.64 -3.72
C ALA A 122 13.53 -14.87 -2.46
N ALA A 123 14.10 -15.55 -1.45
CA ALA A 123 13.43 -15.77 -0.17
C ALA A 123 13.13 -14.44 0.57
N ASN A 124 14.01 -13.45 0.50
CA ASN A 124 13.77 -12.13 1.09
C ASN A 124 12.63 -11.38 0.37
N LEU A 125 12.61 -11.42 -0.97
CA LEU A 125 11.54 -10.82 -1.77
C LEU A 125 10.18 -11.49 -1.52
N GLU A 126 10.16 -12.80 -1.34
CA GLU A 126 8.96 -13.57 -1.00
C GLU A 126 8.41 -13.21 0.39
N VAL A 127 9.30 -13.04 1.39
CA VAL A 127 8.90 -12.57 2.72
C VAL A 127 8.31 -11.16 2.64
N LEU A 128 8.91 -10.29 1.83
CA LEU A 128 8.42 -8.93 1.63
C LEU A 128 7.06 -8.92 0.91
N PHE A 129 6.90 -9.77 -0.11
CA PHE A 129 5.64 -9.98 -0.82
C PHE A 129 4.55 -10.44 0.14
N SER A 130 4.85 -11.40 1.01
CA SER A 130 3.93 -11.90 2.03
C SER A 130 3.49 -10.82 3.02
N LYS A 131 4.36 -9.86 3.36
CA LYS A 131 4.00 -8.71 4.19
C LYS A 131 3.12 -7.71 3.44
N PHE A 132 3.43 -7.44 2.18
CA PHE A 132 2.65 -6.57 1.31
C PHE A 132 1.24 -7.12 1.09
N HIS A 133 1.12 -8.41 0.75
CA HIS A 133 -0.16 -9.06 0.48
C HIS A 133 -1.10 -9.10 1.71
N LYS A 134 -0.55 -9.00 2.93
CA LYS A 134 -1.34 -8.92 4.17
C LYS A 134 -1.91 -7.53 4.45
N LEU A 135 -1.51 -6.51 3.71
CA LEU A 135 -2.07 -5.16 3.84
C LEU A 135 -3.50 -5.13 3.28
N SER A 136 -4.29 -4.14 3.69
CA SER A 136 -5.59 -3.91 3.04
C SER A 136 -5.40 -3.56 1.57
N TYR A 137 -6.40 -3.81 0.72
CA TYR A 137 -6.30 -3.51 -0.72
C TYR A 137 -5.95 -2.03 -0.96
N TYR A 138 -6.55 -1.14 -0.16
CA TYR A 138 -6.19 0.28 -0.20
C TYR A 138 -4.72 0.53 0.16
N ASP A 139 -4.22 -0.08 1.23
CA ASP A 139 -2.84 0.10 1.68
C ASP A 139 -1.85 -0.48 0.66
N GLN A 140 -2.19 -1.59 -0.01
CA GLN A 140 -1.39 -2.15 -1.11
C GLN A 140 -1.24 -1.12 -2.24
N HIS A 141 -2.34 -0.51 -2.66
CA HIS A 141 -2.34 0.53 -3.69
C HIS A 141 -1.56 1.79 -3.26
N MET A 142 -1.69 2.20 -2.00
CA MET A 142 -0.95 3.35 -1.45
C MET A 142 0.56 3.08 -1.45
N VAL A 143 0.98 1.88 -0.98
CA VAL A 143 2.38 1.46 -0.99
C VAL A 143 2.91 1.40 -2.41
N MET A 144 2.15 0.84 -3.35
CA MET A 144 2.57 0.76 -4.73
C MET A 144 2.78 2.15 -5.33
N TRP A 145 1.77 3.03 -5.22
CA TRP A 145 1.83 4.37 -5.78
C TRP A 145 3.08 5.13 -5.32
N GLN A 146 3.44 5.03 -4.03
CA GLN A 146 4.68 5.62 -3.51
C GLN A 146 5.94 5.00 -4.13
N CYS A 147 5.99 3.68 -4.25
CA CYS A 147 7.16 2.97 -4.79
C CYS A 147 7.34 3.25 -6.29
N THR A 148 6.24 3.22 -7.06
CA THR A 148 6.23 3.55 -8.49
C THR A 148 6.72 4.98 -8.72
N ASN A 149 6.17 5.97 -8.01
CA ASN A 149 6.59 7.35 -8.15
C ASN A 149 8.08 7.55 -7.84
N ALA A 150 8.58 6.93 -6.79
CA ALA A 150 10.00 7.01 -6.43
C ALA A 150 10.92 6.40 -7.50
N VAL A 151 10.52 5.26 -8.09
CA VAL A 151 11.28 4.62 -9.18
C VAL A 151 11.20 5.45 -10.46
N SER A 152 10.02 5.97 -10.80
CA SER A 152 9.80 6.85 -11.95
C SER A 152 10.64 8.13 -11.85
N GLU A 153 10.69 8.75 -10.67
CA GLU A 153 11.52 9.92 -10.40
C GLU A 153 13.02 9.59 -10.50
N GLN A 154 13.44 8.43 -9.98
CA GLN A 154 14.84 7.97 -10.09
C GLN A 154 15.24 7.76 -11.56
N ILE A 155 14.39 7.14 -12.37
CA ILE A 155 14.62 6.94 -13.80
C ILE A 155 14.64 8.28 -14.53
N ALA A 156 13.69 9.17 -14.27
CA ALA A 156 13.66 10.49 -14.87
C ALA A 156 14.91 11.32 -14.51
N SER A 157 15.37 11.25 -13.26
CA SER A 157 16.60 11.89 -12.82
C SER A 157 17.84 11.31 -13.52
N PHE A 158 17.84 10.01 -13.84
CA PHE A 158 18.92 9.38 -14.60
C PHE A 158 18.91 9.83 -16.06
N THR A 159 17.76 9.77 -16.75
CA THR A 159 17.61 10.22 -18.13
C THR A 159 17.84 11.73 -18.30
N GLY A 160 17.59 12.52 -17.25
CA GLY A 160 17.92 13.95 -17.23
C GLY A 160 19.39 14.27 -16.91
N GLY A 161 20.27 13.26 -16.78
CA GLY A 161 21.69 13.45 -16.46
C GLY A 161 22.00 13.89 -15.02
N ASN A 162 20.99 13.94 -14.15
CA ASN A 162 21.13 14.39 -12.75
C ASN A 162 21.58 13.25 -11.81
N CYS A 163 21.59 12.00 -12.27
CA CYS A 163 21.96 10.81 -11.51
C CYS A 163 22.67 9.80 -12.41
N THR A 164 23.65 9.06 -11.88
CA THR A 164 24.36 7.99 -12.59
C THR A 164 23.92 6.59 -12.19
N TYR A 165 22.93 6.48 -11.30
CA TYR A 165 22.47 5.21 -10.74
C TYR A 165 21.13 4.78 -11.35
N LEU A 166 21.06 3.53 -11.78
CA LEU A 166 19.82 2.89 -12.24
C LEU A 166 19.39 1.77 -11.29
N PRO A 167 18.09 1.59 -11.02
CA PRO A 167 17.58 0.40 -10.36
C PRO A 167 18.06 -0.90 -11.04
N GLN A 168 18.37 -1.93 -10.25
CA GLN A 168 18.60 -3.27 -10.80
C GLN A 168 17.31 -3.85 -11.41
N VAL A 169 17.47 -4.65 -12.48
CA VAL A 169 16.37 -5.25 -13.24
C VAL A 169 15.55 -6.17 -12.34
N GLU A 170 16.18 -6.88 -11.41
CA GLU A 170 15.54 -7.78 -10.46
C GLU A 170 14.54 -7.05 -9.56
N TYR A 171 14.86 -5.84 -9.11
CA TYR A 171 13.95 -5.05 -8.27
C TYR A 171 12.84 -4.37 -9.07
N ILE A 172 13.11 -4.00 -10.33
CA ILE A 172 12.07 -3.50 -11.24
C ILE A 172 11.08 -4.62 -11.60
N SER A 173 11.57 -5.83 -11.89
CA SER A 173 10.73 -7.00 -12.13
C SER A 173 9.86 -7.30 -10.91
N TYR A 174 10.46 -7.31 -9.71
CA TYR A 174 9.71 -7.51 -8.47
C TYR A 174 8.60 -6.46 -8.26
N LEU A 175 8.85 -5.20 -8.62
CA LEU A 175 7.83 -4.15 -8.54
C LEU A 175 6.67 -4.41 -9.51
N PHE A 176 6.97 -4.87 -10.73
CA PHE A 176 5.94 -5.25 -11.70
C PHE A 176 5.15 -6.49 -11.24
N ASP A 177 5.81 -7.49 -10.67
CA ASP A 177 5.14 -8.67 -10.09
C ASP A 177 4.18 -8.26 -8.97
N LEU A 178 4.57 -7.28 -8.13
CA LEU A 178 3.68 -6.74 -7.12
C LEU A 178 2.48 -6.00 -7.75
N MET A 179 2.69 -5.20 -8.81
CA MET A 179 1.62 -4.48 -9.51
C MET A 179 0.61 -5.41 -10.19
N GLU A 180 1.11 -6.47 -10.83
CA GLU A 180 0.30 -7.52 -11.44
C GLU A 180 -0.58 -8.20 -10.38
N HIS A 181 -0.01 -8.53 -9.22
CA HIS A 181 -0.71 -9.24 -8.16
C HIS A 181 -1.87 -8.46 -7.52
N TYR A 182 -1.78 -7.13 -7.39
CA TYR A 182 -2.91 -6.32 -6.88
C TYR A 182 -3.81 -5.75 -8.00
N VAL A 183 -3.60 -6.20 -9.24
CA VAL A 183 -4.43 -5.90 -10.42
C VAL A 183 -4.48 -4.39 -10.73
N ASP A 184 -3.38 -3.68 -10.54
CA ASP A 184 -3.25 -2.29 -11.03
C ASP A 184 -2.63 -2.26 -12.42
N VAL A 185 -3.45 -2.70 -13.37
CA VAL A 185 -3.10 -2.77 -14.78
C VAL A 185 -2.75 -1.38 -15.33
N ASN A 186 -3.41 -0.33 -14.84
CA ASN A 186 -3.18 1.04 -15.31
C ASN A 186 -1.76 1.52 -14.94
N ASN A 187 -1.37 1.40 -13.67
CA ASN A 187 -0.02 1.78 -13.26
C ASN A 187 1.04 0.87 -13.89
N LEU A 188 0.76 -0.43 -14.05
CA LEU A 188 1.68 -1.35 -14.72
C LEU A 188 1.96 -0.93 -16.17
N LEU A 189 0.91 -0.60 -16.93
CA LEU A 189 1.03 -0.15 -18.32
C LEU A 189 1.77 1.19 -18.42
N GLU A 190 1.39 2.17 -17.60
CA GLU A 190 2.00 3.50 -17.63
C GLU A 190 3.49 3.44 -17.26
N SER A 191 3.83 2.70 -16.19
CA SER A 191 5.21 2.50 -15.76
C SER A 191 6.04 1.75 -16.81
N SER A 192 5.47 0.71 -17.42
CA SER A 192 6.15 -0.05 -18.49
C SER A 192 6.46 0.82 -19.70
N VAL A 193 5.53 1.68 -20.10
CA VAL A 193 5.75 2.66 -21.19
C VAL A 193 6.81 3.68 -20.80
N GLN A 194 6.79 4.19 -19.56
CA GLN A 194 7.79 5.14 -19.07
C GLN A 194 9.20 4.54 -19.08
N VAL A 195 9.38 3.33 -18.53
CA VAL A 195 10.67 2.62 -18.53
C VAL A 195 11.16 2.38 -19.97
N SER A 196 10.24 1.99 -20.85
CA SER A 196 10.55 1.77 -22.27
C SER A 196 11.03 3.05 -22.95
N LYS A 197 10.27 4.16 -22.82
CA LYS A 197 10.64 5.47 -23.37
C LYS A 197 12.01 5.94 -22.87
N SER A 198 12.26 5.78 -21.57
CA SER A 198 13.53 6.16 -20.93
C SER A 198 14.70 5.37 -21.53
N SER A 199 14.49 4.09 -21.85
CA SER A 199 15.49 3.22 -22.49
C SER A 199 15.80 3.65 -23.94
N TYR A 200 14.79 4.09 -24.70
CA TYR A 200 15.01 4.60 -26.07
C TYR A 200 15.66 5.98 -26.09
N CYS A 201 15.33 6.86 -25.13
CA CYS A 201 15.92 8.19 -25.02
C CYS A 201 17.39 8.13 -24.56
N GLY A 202 17.71 7.31 -23.56
CA GLY A 202 19.10 7.14 -23.10
C GLY A 202 20.03 6.54 -24.16
N ARG A 203 19.50 5.75 -25.12
CA ARG A 203 20.30 5.22 -26.24
C ARG A 203 20.73 6.31 -27.23
N MET A 204 20.01 7.43 -27.31
CA MET A 204 20.38 8.57 -28.16
C MET A 204 21.44 9.45 -27.51
N GLU A 205 21.46 9.60 -26.17
CA GLU A 205 22.48 10.38 -25.46
C GLU A 205 23.82 9.66 -25.30
N ILE A 206 23.83 8.32 -25.27
CA ILE A 206 25.09 7.54 -25.20
C ILE A 206 25.78 7.42 -26.58
N LEU A 207 25.09 7.77 -27.67
CA LEU A 207 25.62 7.73 -29.05
C LEU A 207 26.01 9.11 -29.60
N LEU A 208 25.88 10.19 -28.81
CA LEU A 208 26.36 11.54 -29.12
C LEU A 208 27.49 11.94 -28.17
#